data_AF-A0A382K5I3-F1
#
_entry.id   AF-A0A382K5I3-F1
#
_cell.length_a   1.000
_cell.length_b   1.000
_cell.length_c   1.000
_cell.angle_alpha   90.00
_cell.angle_beta   90.00
_cell.angle_gamma   90.00
#
_symmetry.space_group_name_H-M   'P 1'
#
loop_
_entity.id
_entity.type
_entity.pdbx_description
1 polymer ?
#
loop_
_entity_poly.entity_id
_entity_poly.type
_entity_poly.pdbx_seq_one_letter_code
_entity_poly.pdbx_strand_id
1 'polypeptide(L)'
;LLSVPLRITTISDDNTSNIISNKNFLKVLPVKLKTKSTPGILDVKNVAYIIDMLNIACKYCLENKFDALVTTPIQKSIINDSGIKFSGHTEYLAKICNISLPVMLLACNEFRIALVTTHLPLSDVSKTISS
;
A
#
# COMPACT_ATOMS: atom_id res chain seq x y z
N LEU A 1 0.12 14.55 -17.19
CA LEU A 1 -0.36 13.74 -16.05
C LEU A 1 0.03 14.46 -14.77
N LEU A 2 -0.79 15.16 -14.00
CA LEU A 2 -2.14 15.70 -14.12
C LEU A 2 -1.97 17.23 -14.22
N SER A 3 -2.70 17.93 -15.07
CA SER A 3 -2.62 19.40 -15.21
C SER A 3 -3.24 20.16 -14.02
N VAL A 4 -3.20 19.55 -12.83
CA VAL A 4 -3.68 20.13 -11.59
C VAL A 4 -2.49 20.83 -10.94
N PRO A 5 -2.58 22.12 -10.61
CA PRO A 5 -1.47 22.86 -9.99
C PRO A 5 -1.28 22.38 -8.55
N LEU A 6 -0.49 21.32 -8.35
CA LEU A 6 -0.23 20.70 -7.06
C LEU A 6 0.99 21.35 -6.38
N ARG A 7 0.82 21.80 -5.14
CA ARG A 7 1.91 22.28 -4.30
C ARG A 7 2.38 21.16 -3.38
N ILE A 8 3.66 20.82 -3.45
CA ILE A 8 4.25 19.76 -2.64
C ILE A 8 4.96 20.39 -1.43
N THR A 9 4.62 19.91 -0.24
CA THR A 9 5.32 20.28 1.00
C THR A 9 5.93 19.02 1.60
N THR A 10 7.22 19.08 1.95
CA THR A 10 7.88 17.97 2.63
C THR A 10 7.53 18.00 4.11
N ILE A 11 7.22 16.83 4.68
CA ILE A 11 6.98 16.65 6.12
C ILE A 11 8.03 15.72 6.73
N SER A 12 8.15 15.77 8.05
CA SER A 12 8.96 14.88 8.88
C SER A 12 8.13 14.36 10.05
N ASP A 13 8.69 13.42 10.82
CA ASP A 13 8.07 12.85 12.02
C ASP A 13 7.56 13.91 13.02
N ASP A 14 8.22 15.06 13.10
CA ASP A 14 7.89 16.14 14.04
C ASP A 14 6.79 17.09 13.54
N ASN A 15 6.35 16.97 12.28
CA ASN A 15 5.40 17.90 11.66
C ASN A 15 4.36 17.19 10.76
N THR A 16 3.74 16.15 11.30
CA THR A 16 2.66 15.39 10.63
C THR A 16 1.27 16.01 10.77
N SER A 17 1.17 17.28 11.21
CA SER A 17 -0.11 17.96 11.51
C SER A 17 -1.20 17.73 10.44
N ASN A 18 -2.41 17.39 10.87
CA ASN A 18 -3.58 17.13 10.02
C ASN A 18 -4.23 18.41 9.45
N ILE A 19 -3.64 19.59 9.66
CA ILE A 19 -4.20 20.86 9.12
C ILE A 19 -4.07 20.86 7.59
N ILE A 20 -5.21 20.76 6.91
CA ILE A 20 -5.32 20.89 5.45
C ILE A 20 -5.56 22.36 5.13
N SER A 21 -4.52 23.02 4.64
CA SER A 21 -4.62 24.37 4.08
C SER A 21 -4.90 24.25 2.59
N ASN A 22 -6.15 24.53 2.19
CA ASN A 22 -6.62 24.65 0.79
C ASN A 22 -6.59 23.38 -0.11
N LYS A 23 -7.42 23.41 -1.15
CA LYS A 23 -7.39 22.44 -2.26
C LYS A 23 -6.07 22.59 -3.03
N ASN A 24 -5.48 21.48 -3.49
CA ASN A 24 -4.24 21.39 -4.30
C ASN A 24 -2.89 21.37 -3.56
N PHE A 25 -2.83 20.87 -2.33
CA PHE A 25 -1.55 20.59 -1.66
C PHE A 25 -1.36 19.09 -1.42
N LEU A 26 -0.12 18.62 -1.51
CA LEU A 26 0.28 17.26 -1.12
C LEU A 26 1.45 17.33 -0.14
N LYS A 27 1.25 16.76 1.04
CA LYS A 27 2.33 16.53 2.01
C LYS A 27 3.07 15.27 1.61
N VAL A 28 4.39 15.34 1.54
CA VAL A 28 5.25 14.22 1.14
C VAL A 28 6.21 13.92 2.27
N LEU A 29 6.10 12.72 2.82
CA LEU A 29 7.14 12.13 3.65
C LEU A 29 8.17 11.47 2.72
N PRO A 30 9.41 11.98 2.59
CA PRO A 30 10.33 11.51 1.58
C PRO A 30 10.86 10.10 1.89
N VAL A 31 10.76 9.21 0.92
CA VAL A 31 11.48 7.92 0.91
C VAL A 31 12.39 7.94 -0.32
N LYS A 32 13.67 7.62 -0.14
CA LYS A 32 14.68 7.82 -1.19
C LYS A 32 14.71 6.64 -2.16
N LEU A 33 14.61 6.92 -3.46
CA LEU A 33 14.89 5.94 -4.50
C LEU A 33 16.38 5.57 -4.53
N LYS A 34 16.68 4.31 -4.88
CA LYS A 34 18.06 3.82 -5.02
C LYS A 34 18.66 4.19 -6.37
N THR A 35 17.83 4.22 -7.41
CA THR A 35 18.17 4.65 -8.77
C THR A 35 17.06 5.52 -9.36
N LYS A 36 17.37 6.28 -10.42
CA LYS A 36 16.37 7.10 -11.12
C LYS A 36 15.26 6.21 -11.68
N SER A 37 14.01 6.54 -11.34
CA SER A 37 12.84 5.88 -11.91
C SER A 37 12.51 6.46 -13.29
N THR A 38 12.19 5.58 -14.26
CA THR A 38 11.75 5.95 -15.61
C THR A 38 10.39 5.31 -15.87
N PRO A 39 9.35 6.08 -16.27
CA PRO A 39 8.02 5.52 -16.52
C PRO A 39 8.06 4.33 -17.49
N GLY A 40 7.37 3.25 -17.13
CA GLY A 40 7.31 2.02 -17.92
C GLY A 40 8.52 1.08 -17.78
N ILE A 41 9.57 1.48 -17.05
CA ILE A 41 10.78 0.67 -16.85
C ILE A 41 10.89 0.28 -15.38
N LEU A 42 10.85 -1.03 -15.11
CA LEU A 42 11.04 -1.58 -13.78
C LEU A 42 12.53 -1.71 -13.46
N ASP A 43 12.93 -1.42 -12.22
CA ASP A 43 14.30 -1.59 -11.73
C ASP A 43 14.30 -2.24 -10.34
N VAL A 44 14.86 -3.45 -10.24
CA VAL A 44 14.99 -4.22 -8.99
C VAL A 44 15.69 -3.41 -7.90
N LYS A 45 16.59 -2.49 -8.27
CA LYS A 45 17.31 -1.64 -7.29
C LYS A 45 16.37 -0.74 -6.50
N ASN A 46 15.18 -0.44 -7.00
CA ASN A 46 14.17 0.37 -6.32
C ASN A 46 13.18 -0.44 -5.48
N VAL A 47 13.33 -1.78 -5.37
CA VAL A 47 12.43 -2.59 -4.56
C VAL A 47 12.50 -2.21 -3.07
N ALA A 48 13.69 -1.90 -2.55
CA ALA A 48 13.83 -1.42 -1.17
C ALA A 48 12.96 -0.18 -0.90
N TYR A 49 12.91 0.77 -1.84
CA TYR A 49 12.06 1.96 -1.74
C TYR A 49 10.55 1.61 -1.62
N ILE A 50 10.07 0.62 -2.39
CA ILE A 50 8.67 0.17 -2.33
C ILE A 50 8.37 -0.43 -0.96
N ILE A 51 9.26 -1.27 -0.47
CA ILE A 51 9.13 -1.95 0.83
C ILE A 51 9.19 -0.94 1.98
N ASP A 52 10.11 0.01 1.93
CA ASP A 52 10.25 1.07 2.93
C ASP A 52 8.99 1.94 3.01
N MET A 53 8.41 2.31 1.86
CA MET A 53 7.14 3.05 1.84
C MET A 53 6.01 2.29 2.54
N LEU A 54 5.87 0.99 2.29
CA LEU A 54 4.84 0.17 2.95
C LEU A 54 5.09 0.07 4.46
N ASN A 55 6.33 -0.14 4.88
CA ASN A 55 6.70 -0.24 6.28
C ASN A 55 6.45 1.08 7.03
N ILE A 56 6.88 2.21 6.46
CA ILE A 56 6.69 3.53 7.05
C ILE A 56 5.21 3.85 7.15
N ALA A 57 4.45 3.68 6.07
CA ALA A 57 3.03 4.01 6.06
C ALA A 57 2.24 3.15 7.06
N CYS A 58 2.52 1.84 7.12
CA CYS A 58 1.89 0.94 8.07
C CYS A 58 2.26 1.29 9.52
N LYS A 59 3.54 1.56 9.79
CA LYS A 59 4.03 1.98 11.11
C LYS A 59 3.28 3.22 11.60
N TYR A 60 3.13 4.23 10.75
CA TYR A 60 2.48 5.48 11.14
C TYR A 60 0.98 5.32 11.41
N CYS A 61 0.29 4.44 10.69
CA CYS A 61 -1.09 4.08 11.03
C CYS A 61 -1.16 3.34 12.38
N LEU A 62 -0.24 2.41 12.64
CA LEU A 62 -0.20 1.67 13.92
C LEU A 62 0.16 2.58 15.11
N GLU A 63 0.95 3.63 14.89
CA GLU A 63 1.28 4.66 15.89
C GLU A 63 0.20 5.75 16.04
N ASN A 64 -0.95 5.62 15.36
CA ASN A 64 -2.02 6.63 15.31
C ASN A 64 -1.56 8.01 14.81
N LYS A 65 -0.48 8.07 14.02
CA LYS A 65 -0.03 9.30 13.35
C LYS A 65 -0.80 9.59 12.07
N PHE A 66 -1.30 8.55 11.41
CA PHE A 66 -2.17 8.64 10.23
C PHE A 66 -3.46 7.85 10.44
N ASP A 67 -4.59 8.44 10.05
CA ASP A 67 -5.92 7.85 10.27
C ASP A 67 -6.21 6.64 9.37
N ALA A 68 -5.59 6.58 8.18
CA ALA A 68 -5.81 5.51 7.21
C ALA A 68 -4.65 5.38 6.22
N LEU A 69 -4.56 4.20 5.59
CA LEU A 69 -3.61 3.91 4.51
C LEU A 69 -4.36 3.66 3.20
N VAL A 70 -4.03 4.43 2.18
CA VAL A 70 -4.45 4.19 0.79
C VAL A 70 -3.23 3.78 -0.02
N THR A 71 -3.30 2.65 -0.70
CA THR A 71 -2.19 2.14 -1.52
C THR A 71 -2.44 2.40 -2.99
N THR A 72 -1.37 2.74 -3.71
CA THR A 72 -1.35 2.76 -5.19
C THR A 72 -0.84 1.41 -5.71
N PRO A 73 -1.11 1.06 -6.98
CA PRO A 73 -0.66 -0.22 -7.52
C PRO A 73 0.86 -0.39 -7.48
N ILE A 74 1.32 -1.58 -7.08
CA ILE A 74 2.73 -2.00 -7.16
C ILE A 74 2.86 -3.27 -8.01
N GLN A 75 4.03 -3.47 -8.61
CA GLN A 75 4.30 -4.66 -9.41
C GLN A 75 4.88 -5.79 -8.54
N LYS A 76 4.17 -6.91 -8.45
CA LYS A 76 4.57 -8.06 -7.63
C LYS A 76 5.79 -8.80 -8.19
N SER A 77 5.90 -8.91 -9.51
CA SER A 77 6.98 -9.68 -10.15
C SER A 77 8.36 -9.14 -9.77
N ILE A 78 8.58 -7.82 -9.92
CA ILE A 78 9.88 -7.20 -9.64
C ILE A 78 10.32 -7.32 -8.17
N ILE A 79 9.35 -7.35 -7.24
CA ILE A 79 9.64 -7.55 -5.82
C ILE A 79 10.10 -9.00 -5.56
N ASN A 80 9.45 -9.98 -6.20
CA ASN A 80 9.88 -11.37 -6.10
C ASN A 80 11.23 -11.60 -6.80
N ASP A 81 11.48 -10.95 -7.93
CA ASP A 81 12.76 -11.00 -8.65
C ASP A 81 13.92 -10.43 -7.80
N SER A 82 13.63 -9.58 -6.80
CA SER A 82 14.62 -9.10 -5.83
C SER A 82 14.92 -10.10 -4.70
N GLY A 83 14.29 -11.27 -4.71
CA GLY A 83 14.40 -12.28 -3.65
C GLY A 83 13.45 -12.09 -2.47
N ILE A 84 12.57 -11.09 -2.48
CA ILE A 84 11.59 -10.87 -1.42
C ILE A 84 10.29 -11.58 -1.77
N LYS A 85 9.89 -12.58 -0.96
CA LYS A 85 8.60 -13.26 -1.11
C LYS A 85 7.46 -12.30 -0.84
N PHE A 86 6.82 -11.82 -1.90
CA PHE A 86 5.73 -10.85 -1.81
C PHE A 86 4.49 -11.37 -2.52
N SER A 87 3.41 -11.61 -1.78
CA SER A 87 2.16 -12.14 -2.33
C SER A 87 1.19 -11.06 -2.80
N GLY A 88 1.19 -9.89 -2.15
CA GLY A 88 0.26 -8.80 -2.36
C GLY A 88 0.30 -7.82 -1.19
N HIS A 89 -0.35 -6.66 -1.34
CA HIS A 89 -0.46 -5.68 -0.25
C HIS A 89 -1.13 -6.26 0.98
N THR A 90 -2.25 -6.97 0.79
CA THR A 90 -3.07 -7.50 1.87
C THR A 90 -2.28 -8.45 2.77
N GLU A 91 -1.59 -9.43 2.19
CA GLU A 91 -0.80 -10.40 2.96
C GLU A 91 0.44 -9.75 3.59
N TYR A 92 1.04 -8.77 2.91
CA TYR A 92 2.20 -8.06 3.43
C TYR A 92 1.84 -7.19 4.64
N LEU A 93 0.78 -6.38 4.54
CA LEU A 93 0.30 -5.54 5.62
C LEU A 93 -0.25 -6.36 6.79
N ALA A 94 -0.95 -7.47 6.53
CA ALA A 94 -1.42 -8.36 7.58
C ALA A 94 -0.28 -8.89 8.45
N LYS A 95 0.87 -9.25 7.85
CA LYS A 95 2.07 -9.65 8.60
C LYS A 95 2.61 -8.53 9.49
N ILE A 96 2.68 -7.30 8.98
CA ILE A 96 3.18 -6.15 9.77
C ILE A 96 2.22 -5.84 10.93
N CYS A 97 0.91 -5.89 10.67
CA CYS A 97 -0.12 -5.66 11.69
C CYS A 97 -0.33 -6.85 12.63
N ASN A 98 0.42 -7.95 12.47
CA ASN A 98 0.26 -9.20 13.21
C ASN A 98 -1.18 -9.75 13.18
N ILE A 99 -1.83 -9.66 12.02
CA ILE A 99 -3.19 -10.15 11.74
C ILE A 99 -3.10 -11.46 10.94
N SER A 100 -3.74 -12.51 11.47
CA SER A 100 -3.74 -13.83 10.84
C SER A 100 -4.69 -13.93 9.65
N LEU A 101 -5.82 -13.23 9.67
CA LEU A 101 -6.89 -13.36 8.68
C LEU A 101 -7.39 -11.99 8.20
N PRO A 102 -6.72 -11.37 7.22
CA PRO A 102 -7.27 -10.19 6.56
C PRO A 102 -8.47 -10.56 5.69
N VAL A 103 -9.52 -9.74 5.70
CA VAL A 103 -10.71 -9.91 4.84
C VAL A 103 -10.66 -8.90 3.71
N MET A 104 -10.87 -9.37 2.47
CA MET A 104 -11.00 -8.50 1.32
C MET A 104 -12.44 -8.03 1.15
N LEU A 105 -12.62 -6.72 1.05
CA LEU A 105 -13.90 -6.06 0.84
C LEU A 105 -13.83 -5.22 -0.43
N LEU A 106 -14.75 -5.47 -1.36
CA LEU A 106 -15.01 -4.59 -2.50
C LEU A 106 -16.25 -3.75 -2.18
N ALA A 107 -16.14 -2.43 -2.32
CA ALA A 107 -17.21 -1.51 -1.95
C ALA A 107 -17.45 -0.47 -3.05
N CYS A 108 -18.72 -0.19 -3.31
CA CYS A 108 -19.21 0.98 -4.03
C CYS A 108 -20.30 1.66 -3.18
N ASN A 109 -20.99 2.66 -3.73
CA ASN A 109 -22.02 3.40 -2.98
C ASN A 109 -23.22 2.50 -2.62
N GLU A 110 -23.56 1.56 -3.51
CA GLU A 110 -24.77 0.75 -3.45
C GLU A 110 -24.57 -0.55 -2.66
N PHE A 111 -23.35 -1.12 -2.68
CA PHE A 111 -23.08 -2.41 -2.05
C PHE A 111 -21.66 -2.55 -1.52
N ARG A 112 -21.51 -3.45 -0.56
CA ARG A 112 -20.24 -3.92 0.00
C ARG A 112 -20.21 -5.44 -0.05
N ILE A 113 -19.19 -6.00 -0.69
CA ILE A 113 -19.04 -7.45 -0.92
C ILE A 113 -17.76 -7.91 -0.24
N ALA A 114 -17.91 -8.65 0.85
CA ALA A 114 -16.79 -9.33 1.51
C ALA A 114 -16.58 -10.70 0.87
N LEU A 115 -15.33 -11.08 0.67
CA LEU A 115 -14.96 -12.37 0.11
C LEU A 115 -14.50 -13.31 1.22
N VAL A 116 -15.22 -14.42 1.41
CA VAL A 116 -14.83 -15.48 2.37
C VAL A 116 -13.54 -16.17 1.92
N THR A 117 -13.34 -16.27 0.61
CA THR A 117 -12.14 -16.85 0.01
C THR A 117 -11.66 -15.92 -1.12
N THR A 118 -10.34 -15.80 -1.33
CA THR A 118 -9.76 -14.86 -2.31
C THR A 118 -9.21 -15.59 -3.53
N HIS A 119 -7.90 -15.53 -3.78
CA HIS A 119 -7.28 -16.05 -4.99
C HIS A 119 -6.92 -17.53 -4.84
N LEU A 120 -7.88 -18.43 -5.08
CA LEU A 120 -7.67 -19.88 -5.14
C LEU A 120 -8.40 -20.51 -6.35
N PRO A 121 -8.00 -21.71 -6.79
CA PRO A 121 -8.74 -22.46 -7.81
C PRO A 121 -10.19 -22.71 -7.38
N LEU A 122 -11.12 -22.63 -8.33
CA LEU A 122 -12.55 -22.82 -8.05
C LEU A 122 -12.85 -24.19 -7.42
N SER A 123 -12.12 -25.24 -7.82
CA SER A 123 -12.25 -26.60 -7.29
C SER A 123 -11.91 -26.74 -5.81
N ASP A 124 -11.23 -25.75 -5.22
CA ASP A 124 -10.82 -25.77 -3.82
C ASP A 124 -11.72 -24.90 -2.93
N VAL A 125 -12.60 -24.08 -3.51
CA VAL A 125 -13.46 -23.15 -2.76
C VAL A 125 -14.29 -23.87 -1.71
N SER A 126 -15.03 -24.91 -2.09
CA SER A 126 -15.89 -25.65 -1.17
C SER A 126 -15.12 -26.31 -0.02
N LYS A 127 -13.85 -26.67 -0.23
CA LYS A 127 -12.99 -27.30 0.79
C LYS A 127 -12.47 -26.31 1.83
N THR A 128 -12.41 -25.02 1.47
CA THR A 128 -11.85 -23.96 2.32
C THR A 128 -12.89 -23.25 3.19
N ILE A 129 -14.18 -23.53 3.01
CA ILE A 129 -15.26 -22.95 3.80
C ILE A 129 -15.52 -23.86 5.00
N SER A 130 -15.26 -23.35 6.20
CA SER A 130 -15.51 -24.02 7.48
C SER A 130 -16.37 -23.18 8.41
N SER A 131 -17.07 -23.83 9.35
CA SER A 131 -17.86 -23.21 10.42
C SER A 131 -17.01 -22.61 11.53
#